data_AF-A0A7S1B2Z0-F1
#
_entry.id   AF-A0A7S1B2Z0-F1
#
_cell.length_a   1.000
_cell.length_b   1.000
_cell.length_c   1.000
_cell.angle_alpha   90.00
_cell.angle_beta   90.00
_cell.angle_gamma   90.00
#
_symmetry.space_group_name_H-M   'P 1'
#
loop_
_entity.id
_entity.type
_entity.pdbx_description
1 polymer ?
#
loop_
_entity_poly.entity_id
_entity_poly.type
_entity_poly.pdbx_seq_one_letter_code
_entity_poly.pdbx_strand_id
1 'polypeptide(L)'
;KMCQQEFEKSDIYDESREQKTKYLEKKSTVIKEKQEKTEEELELRRINFKKQRAGLILFIGKLYKIGVLSEKIIHDCIQSLLKISIVQYAGVYTILTNLDNCKIDAEDHEVLNKFFIEIGNKINNPRSKDLMSVYFKRILAMSSDTSMPSRTRFMYQDLIDKHNSNWESKEEKKSK
;
A
#
# COMPACT_ATOMS: atom_id res chain seq x y z
N LYS A 1 2.17 21.66 -1.51
CA LYS A 1 3.35 21.49 -2.39
C LYS A 1 4.42 20.59 -1.76
N MET A 2 4.80 20.78 -0.50
CA MET A 2 5.85 19.99 0.17
C MET A 2 5.52 18.49 0.33
N CYS A 3 4.28 18.14 0.74
CA CYS A 3 3.87 16.73 0.85
C CYS A 3 3.79 16.00 -0.51
N GLN A 4 3.56 16.75 -1.60
CA GLN A 4 3.44 16.18 -2.94
C GLN A 4 4.82 15.94 -3.55
N GLN A 5 5.78 16.84 -3.28
CA GLN A 5 7.19 16.63 -3.62
C GLN A 5 7.83 15.47 -2.83
N GLU A 6 7.46 15.26 -1.57
CA GLU A 6 7.93 14.09 -0.80
C GLU A 6 7.30 12.78 -1.29
N PHE A 7 6.07 12.82 -1.83
CA PHE A 7 5.44 11.67 -2.49
C PHE A 7 6.07 11.38 -3.87
N GLU A 8 6.39 12.40 -4.67
CA GLU A 8 7.09 12.26 -5.97
C GLU A 8 8.57 11.86 -5.78
N LYS A 9 9.24 12.32 -4.72
CA LYS A 9 10.54 11.78 -4.30
C LYS A 9 10.48 10.31 -3.87
N SER A 10 9.29 9.74 -3.63
CA SER A 10 9.15 8.34 -3.20
C SER A 10 9.42 7.31 -4.30
N ASP A 11 9.71 7.76 -5.53
CA ASP A 11 10.32 6.95 -6.60
C ASP A 11 11.81 6.59 -6.34
N ILE A 12 12.27 6.65 -5.09
CA ILE A 12 13.49 5.95 -4.60
C ILE A 12 13.40 4.43 -4.83
N TYR A 13 12.20 3.91 -5.16
CA TYR A 13 12.04 2.54 -5.63
C TYR A 13 12.83 2.28 -6.92
N ASP A 14 12.94 3.28 -7.81
CA ASP A 14 13.78 3.20 -8.99
C ASP A 14 15.25 3.35 -8.62
N GLU A 15 15.64 4.30 -7.77
CA GLU A 15 17.05 4.44 -7.33
C GLU A 15 17.56 3.20 -6.58
N SER A 16 16.78 2.62 -5.66
CA SER A 16 17.16 1.43 -4.90
C SER A 16 17.22 0.18 -5.78
N ARG A 17 16.32 0.08 -6.77
CA ARG A 17 16.31 -1.02 -7.74
C ARG A 17 17.48 -0.89 -8.71
N GLU A 18 17.77 0.32 -9.18
CA GLU A 18 18.90 0.63 -10.05
C GLU A 18 20.24 0.42 -9.32
N GLN A 19 20.36 0.82 -8.05
CA GLN A 19 21.53 0.53 -7.20
C GLN A 19 21.72 -0.97 -7.00
N LYS A 20 20.64 -1.73 -6.76
CA LYS A 20 20.69 -3.19 -6.64
C LYS A 20 21.09 -3.86 -7.96
N THR A 21 20.58 -3.39 -9.10
CA THR A 21 20.97 -3.88 -10.43
C THR A 21 22.46 -3.61 -10.71
N LYS A 22 22.94 -2.38 -10.45
CA LYS A 22 24.36 -2.00 -10.58
C LYS A 22 25.27 -2.81 -9.66
N TYR A 23 24.81 -3.16 -8.45
CA TYR A 23 25.56 -4.04 -7.54
C TYR A 23 25.63 -5.47 -8.05
N LEU A 24 24.52 -6.03 -8.56
CA LEU A 24 24.49 -7.38 -9.14
C LEU A 24 25.45 -7.51 -10.35
N GLU A 25 25.52 -6.49 -11.20
CA GLU A 25 26.45 -6.43 -12.34
C GLU A 25 27.93 -6.42 -11.92
N LYS A 26 28.24 -5.79 -10.78
CA LYS A 26 29.61 -5.68 -10.25
C LYS A 26 29.97 -6.76 -9.23
N LYS A 27 29.01 -7.60 -8.82
CA LYS A 27 29.20 -8.63 -7.78
C LYS A 27 30.30 -9.61 -8.17
N SER A 28 30.49 -9.91 -9.45
CA SER A 28 31.52 -10.84 -9.93
C SER A 28 32.98 -10.36 -9.79
N THR A 29 33.23 -9.05 -9.59
CA THR A 29 34.59 -8.47 -9.56
C THR A 29 35.10 -8.04 -8.17
N VAL A 30 34.28 -8.18 -7.12
CA VAL A 30 34.60 -7.72 -5.75
C VAL A 30 34.99 -8.90 -4.84
N ILE A 31 35.86 -8.67 -3.85
CA ILE A 31 36.30 -9.66 -2.86
C ILE A 31 35.15 -9.99 -1.88
N LYS A 32 34.98 -11.26 -1.49
CA LYS A 32 33.85 -11.77 -0.66
C LYS A 32 33.51 -10.93 0.58
N GLU A 33 34.48 -10.54 1.41
CA GLU A 33 34.21 -9.70 2.61
C GLU A 33 33.66 -8.30 2.25
N LYS A 34 34.11 -7.70 1.14
CA LYS A 34 33.55 -6.42 0.66
C LYS A 34 32.16 -6.60 0.06
N GLN A 35 31.86 -7.78 -0.52
CA GLN A 35 30.51 -8.11 -1.00
C GLN A 35 29.53 -8.21 0.17
N GLU A 36 29.85 -9.00 1.21
CA GLU A 36 28.98 -9.19 2.37
C GLU A 36 28.65 -7.88 3.08
N LYS A 37 29.66 -7.04 3.32
CA LYS A 37 29.45 -5.72 3.95
C LYS A 37 28.61 -4.77 3.10
N THR A 38 28.76 -4.82 1.77
CA THR A 38 27.95 -3.99 0.85
C THR A 38 26.51 -4.51 0.78
N GLU A 39 26.31 -5.82 0.80
CA GLU A 39 24.99 -6.45 0.76
C GLU A 39 24.19 -6.17 2.04
N GLU A 40 24.86 -6.20 3.21
CA GLU A 40 24.25 -5.82 4.49
C GLU A 40 23.83 -4.34 4.50
N GLU A 41 24.70 -3.43 4.03
CA GLU A 41 24.38 -2.00 3.97
C GLU A 41 23.19 -1.72 3.03
N LEU A 42 23.14 -2.39 1.88
CA LEU A 42 22.04 -2.28 0.94
C LEU A 42 20.72 -2.78 1.54
N GLU A 43 20.73 -3.90 2.26
CA GLU A 43 19.52 -4.43 2.89
C GLU A 43 19.05 -3.54 4.06
N LEU A 44 19.96 -3.02 4.88
CA LEU A 44 19.62 -2.05 5.94
C LEU A 44 18.98 -0.78 5.37
N ARG A 45 19.56 -0.23 4.28
CA ARG A 45 18.97 0.91 3.57
C ARG A 45 17.56 0.55 3.09
N ARG A 46 17.39 -0.60 2.42
CA ARG A 46 16.09 -1.07 1.92
C ARG A 46 15.04 -1.16 3.03
N ILE A 47 15.39 -1.74 4.18
CA ILE A 47 14.51 -1.86 5.34
C ILE A 47 14.11 -0.47 5.88
N ASN A 48 15.07 0.44 6.04
CA ASN A 48 14.81 1.79 6.52
C ASN A 48 13.89 2.57 5.58
N PHE A 49 14.11 2.45 4.27
CA PHE A 49 13.24 3.07 3.27
C PHE A 49 11.81 2.55 3.34
N LYS A 50 11.62 1.23 3.48
CA LYS A 50 10.29 0.64 3.64
C LYS A 50 9.56 1.18 4.87
N LYS A 51 10.24 1.23 6.01
CA LYS A 51 9.69 1.79 7.24
C LYS A 51 9.30 3.26 7.08
N GLN A 52 10.16 4.06 6.46
CA GLN A 52 9.89 5.48 6.21
C GLN A 52 8.68 5.65 5.29
N ARG A 53 8.61 4.90 4.20
CA ARG A 53 7.47 4.90 3.27
C ARG A 53 6.17 4.50 3.97
N ALA A 54 6.19 3.42 4.76
CA ALA A 54 5.04 2.98 5.54
C ALA A 54 4.57 4.08 6.51
N GLY A 55 5.51 4.70 7.23
CA GLY A 55 5.23 5.81 8.14
C GLY A 55 4.63 7.03 7.44
N LEU A 56 5.17 7.39 6.27
CA LEU A 56 4.66 8.49 5.45
C LEU A 56 3.22 8.24 4.99
N ILE A 57 2.91 7.03 4.49
CA ILE A 57 1.55 6.68 4.07
C ILE A 57 0.58 6.79 5.25
N LEU A 58 0.91 6.22 6.41
CA LEU A 58 0.06 6.31 7.59
C LEU A 58 -0.10 7.77 8.06
N PHE A 59 0.94 8.59 7.96
CA PHE A 59 0.87 10.01 8.29
C PHE A 59 -0.04 10.79 7.32
N ILE A 60 0.05 10.52 6.01
CA ILE A 60 -0.85 11.08 4.99
C ILE A 60 -2.31 10.78 5.34
N GLY A 61 -2.61 9.55 5.78
CA GLY A 61 -3.96 9.16 6.19
C GLY A 61 -4.48 10.00 7.37
N LYS A 62 -3.63 10.23 8.37
CA LYS A 62 -3.95 11.11 9.51
C LYS A 62 -4.21 12.55 9.07
N LEU A 63 -3.38 13.09 8.17
CA LEU A 63 -3.57 14.45 7.62
C LEU A 63 -4.87 14.57 6.81
N TYR A 64 -5.22 13.56 6.03
CA TYR A 64 -6.50 13.52 5.33
C TYR A 64 -7.69 13.49 6.30
N LYS A 65 -7.60 12.72 7.39
CA LYS A 65 -8.64 12.66 8.41
C LYS A 65 -8.95 14.02 9.04
N ILE A 66 -7.94 14.86 9.25
CA ILE A 66 -8.13 16.24 9.74
C ILE A 66 -8.45 17.26 8.63
N GLY A 67 -8.53 16.84 7.37
CA GLY A 67 -8.96 17.69 6.25
C GLY A 67 -7.87 18.52 5.58
N VAL A 68 -6.59 18.24 5.86
CA VAL A 68 -5.46 18.97 5.27
C VAL A 68 -5.16 18.50 3.83
N LEU A 69 -5.49 17.25 3.51
CA LEU A 69 -5.20 16.65 2.20
C LEU A 69 -6.49 16.36 1.43
N SER A 70 -6.35 16.32 0.11
CA SER A 70 -7.42 15.91 -0.80
C SER A 70 -7.55 14.39 -0.90
N GLU A 71 -8.72 13.93 -1.33
CA GLU A 71 -9.01 12.49 -1.49
C GLU A 71 -8.15 11.83 -2.59
N LYS A 72 -7.70 12.59 -3.59
CA LYS A 72 -6.90 12.05 -4.70
C LYS A 72 -5.63 11.36 -4.21
N ILE A 73 -4.88 12.03 -3.33
CA ILE A 73 -3.62 11.51 -2.76
C ILE A 73 -3.85 10.20 -1.99
N ILE A 74 -5.03 10.05 -1.39
CA ILE A 74 -5.40 8.86 -0.65
C ILE A 74 -5.61 7.66 -1.58
N HIS A 75 -6.29 7.87 -2.70
CA HIS A 75 -6.44 6.84 -3.73
C HIS A 75 -5.08 6.42 -4.31
N ASP A 76 -4.16 7.36 -4.52
CA ASP A 76 -2.80 7.06 -4.99
C ASP A 76 -2.03 6.19 -3.98
N CYS A 77 -2.18 6.47 -2.67
CA CYS A 77 -1.59 5.64 -1.60
C CYS A 77 -2.16 4.22 -1.59
N ILE A 78 -3.48 4.07 -1.74
CA ILE A 78 -4.16 2.76 -1.78
C ILE A 78 -3.68 1.95 -2.99
N GLN A 79 -3.63 2.58 -4.16
CA GLN A 79 -3.13 1.95 -5.40
C GLN A 79 -1.67 1.49 -5.26
N SER A 80 -0.81 2.32 -4.66
CA SER A 80 0.61 2.00 -4.40
C SER A 80 0.81 0.83 -3.42
N LEU A 81 -0.08 0.68 -2.43
CA LEU A 81 -0.07 -0.45 -1.49
C LEU A 81 -0.63 -1.73 -2.13
N LEU A 82 -1.71 -1.62 -2.91
CA LEU A 82 -2.33 -2.73 -3.62
C LEU A 82 -1.54 -3.18 -4.87
N LYS A 83 -0.52 -2.43 -5.29
CA LYS A 83 0.26 -2.65 -6.52
C LYS A 83 -0.65 -2.74 -7.77
N ILE A 84 -1.65 -1.87 -7.81
CA ILE A 84 -2.56 -1.73 -8.95
C ILE A 84 -2.46 -0.33 -9.53
N SER A 85 -2.75 -0.20 -10.82
CA SER A 85 -2.99 1.09 -11.44
C SER A 85 -4.43 1.13 -11.96
N ILE A 86 -5.18 2.14 -11.55
CA ILE A 86 -6.55 2.36 -12.01
C ILE A 86 -6.55 3.56 -12.95
N VAL A 87 -7.17 3.40 -14.11
CA VAL A 87 -7.58 4.54 -14.93
C VAL A 87 -9.07 4.59 -15.07
N GLN A 88 -9.55 5.82 -15.24
CA GLN A 88 -10.90 6.08 -15.67
C GLN A 88 -10.91 6.19 -17.20
N TYR A 89 -11.64 5.30 -17.87
CA TYR A 89 -11.89 5.39 -19.30
C TYR A 89 -13.39 5.37 -19.53
N ALA A 90 -13.90 6.34 -20.31
CA ALA A 90 -15.33 6.49 -20.60
C ALA A 90 -16.23 6.51 -19.35
N GLY A 91 -15.75 7.12 -18.24
CA GLY A 91 -16.49 7.21 -16.98
C GLY A 91 -16.44 5.96 -16.09
N VAL A 92 -15.77 4.88 -16.52
CA VAL A 92 -15.64 3.62 -15.76
C VAL A 92 -14.21 3.45 -15.24
N TYR A 93 -14.07 3.10 -13.97
CA TYR A 93 -12.78 2.76 -13.37
C TYR A 93 -12.39 1.32 -13.71
N THR A 94 -11.24 1.15 -14.35
CA THR A 94 -10.70 -0.16 -14.73
C THR A 94 -9.28 -0.32 -14.19
N ILE A 95 -8.96 -1.50 -13.68
CA ILE A 95 -7.58 -1.87 -13.32
C ILE A 95 -6.81 -2.09 -14.63
N LEU A 96 -5.81 -1.26 -14.92
CA LEU A 96 -4.96 -1.41 -16.10
C LEU A 96 -3.93 -2.52 -15.93
N THR A 97 -3.41 -2.64 -14.72
CA THR A 97 -2.38 -3.61 -14.38
C THR A 97 -2.68 -4.15 -13.00
N ASN A 98 -3.00 -5.45 -12.93
CA ASN A 98 -2.50 -6.19 -11.79
C ASN A 98 -1.02 -6.40 -12.09
N LEU A 99 -0.12 -5.90 -11.26
CA LEU A 99 1.27 -6.31 -11.34
C LEU A 99 1.33 -7.77 -10.88
N ASP A 100 0.87 -8.70 -11.70
CA ASP A 100 0.63 -10.12 -11.38
C ASP A 100 1.91 -10.88 -10.97
N ASN A 101 3.07 -10.22 -11.07
CA ASN A 101 4.36 -10.74 -10.61
C ASN A 101 4.99 -9.98 -9.43
N CYS A 102 4.34 -8.94 -8.88
CA CYS A 102 4.79 -8.28 -7.66
C CYS A 102 3.95 -8.74 -6.46
N LYS A 103 4.41 -9.81 -5.80
CA LYS A 103 3.87 -10.19 -4.48
C LYS A 103 3.91 -8.97 -3.56
N ILE A 104 2.78 -8.67 -2.92
CA ILE A 104 2.71 -7.65 -1.88
C ILE A 104 3.50 -8.17 -0.68
N ASP A 105 4.35 -7.32 -0.11
CA ASP A 105 5.13 -7.68 1.07
C ASP A 105 4.23 -7.79 2.30
N ALA A 106 4.59 -8.65 3.27
CA ALA A 106 3.86 -8.79 4.54
C ALA A 106 3.61 -7.45 5.25
N GLU A 107 4.60 -6.54 5.21
CA GLU A 107 4.49 -5.20 5.78
C GLU A 107 3.48 -4.32 5.04
N ASP A 108 3.46 -4.35 3.70
CA ASP A 108 2.51 -3.58 2.89
C ASP A 108 1.07 -4.04 3.16
N HIS A 109 0.83 -5.33 3.40
CA HIS A 109 -0.49 -5.84 3.83
C HIS A 109 -0.95 -5.21 5.16
N GLU A 110 -0.07 -5.14 6.16
CA GLU A 110 -0.40 -4.54 7.46
C GLU A 110 -0.61 -3.04 7.37
N VAL A 111 0.23 -2.34 6.58
CA VAL A 111 0.10 -0.90 6.35
C VAL A 111 -1.21 -0.59 5.66
N LEU A 112 -1.61 -1.37 4.64
CA LEU A 112 -2.90 -1.23 3.96
C LEU A 112 -4.07 -1.40 4.94
N ASN A 113 -4.05 -2.44 5.77
CA ASN A 113 -5.10 -2.65 6.76
C ASN A 113 -5.18 -1.46 7.73
N LYS A 114 -4.06 -1.06 8.34
CA LYS A 114 -4.02 0.11 9.26
C LYS A 114 -4.51 1.39 8.58
N PHE A 115 -4.13 1.59 7.33
CA PHE A 115 -4.54 2.75 6.54
C PHE A 115 -6.06 2.77 6.37
N PHE A 116 -6.67 1.69 5.88
CA PHE A 116 -8.13 1.61 5.77
C PHE A 116 -8.84 1.74 7.12
N ILE A 117 -8.30 1.19 8.20
CA ILE A 117 -8.88 1.38 9.54
C ILE A 117 -8.93 2.87 9.93
N GLU A 118 -7.90 3.64 9.55
CA GLU A 118 -7.80 5.07 9.88
C GLU A 118 -8.74 5.95 9.04
N ILE A 119 -8.79 5.72 7.73
CA ILE A 119 -9.45 6.62 6.76
C ILE A 119 -10.73 6.07 6.15
N GLY A 120 -11.03 4.77 6.33
CA GLY A 120 -12.06 4.04 5.60
C GLY A 120 -13.44 4.67 5.67
N ASN A 121 -13.88 5.10 6.86
CA ASN A 121 -15.15 5.80 7.03
C ASN A 121 -15.22 7.11 6.21
N LYS A 122 -14.12 7.88 6.20
CA LYS A 122 -14.08 9.19 5.54
C LYS A 122 -14.06 9.08 4.01
N ILE A 123 -13.39 8.05 3.48
CA ILE A 123 -13.37 7.77 2.04
C ILE A 123 -14.59 6.98 1.55
N ASN A 124 -15.45 6.48 2.43
CA ASN A 124 -16.65 5.72 2.05
C ASN A 124 -17.80 6.67 1.69
N ASN A 125 -17.70 7.31 0.52
CA ASN A 125 -18.67 8.30 0.06
C ASN A 125 -19.17 7.96 -1.36
N PRO A 126 -20.30 8.55 -1.81
CA PRO A 126 -20.87 8.22 -3.13
C PRO A 126 -19.94 8.50 -4.31
N ARG A 127 -19.01 9.47 -4.20
CA ARG A 127 -18.10 9.85 -5.30
C ARG A 127 -16.99 8.83 -5.52
N SER A 128 -16.62 8.12 -4.46
CA SER A 128 -15.53 7.14 -4.45
C SER A 128 -16.01 5.70 -4.46
N LYS A 129 -17.34 5.48 -4.46
CA LYS A 129 -17.97 4.15 -4.37
C LYS A 129 -17.44 3.17 -5.42
N ASP A 130 -17.25 3.63 -6.65
CA ASP A 130 -16.73 2.79 -7.73
C ASP A 130 -15.27 2.38 -7.47
N LEU A 131 -14.42 3.32 -7.05
CA LEU A 131 -13.02 3.05 -6.65
C LEU A 131 -12.96 2.08 -5.47
N MET A 132 -13.79 2.30 -4.44
CA MET A 132 -13.90 1.40 -3.30
C MET A 132 -14.31 -0.01 -3.72
N SER A 133 -15.25 -0.15 -4.66
CA SER A 133 -15.62 -1.45 -5.21
C SER A 133 -14.42 -2.15 -5.87
N VAL A 134 -13.61 -1.41 -6.64
CA VAL A 134 -12.40 -1.95 -7.27
C VAL A 134 -11.39 -2.43 -6.21
N TYR A 135 -11.12 -1.62 -5.19
CA TYR A 135 -10.18 -1.98 -4.11
C TYR A 135 -10.64 -3.23 -3.36
N PHE A 136 -11.92 -3.27 -2.95
CA PHE A 136 -12.45 -4.37 -2.16
C PHE A 136 -12.61 -5.66 -2.97
N LYS A 137 -12.78 -5.58 -4.30
CA LYS A 137 -12.67 -6.77 -5.17
C LYS A 137 -11.28 -7.40 -5.12
N ARG A 138 -10.21 -6.58 -5.16
CA ARG A 138 -8.83 -7.07 -5.03
C ARG A 138 -8.56 -7.63 -3.64
N ILE A 139 -9.01 -6.94 -2.60
CA ILE A 139 -8.88 -7.40 -1.19
C ILE A 139 -9.63 -8.73 -0.99
N LEU A 140 -10.81 -8.89 -1.58
CA LEU A 140 -11.56 -10.13 -1.54
C LEU A 140 -10.78 -11.28 -2.19
N ALA A 141 -10.26 -11.08 -3.41
CA ALA A 141 -9.44 -12.09 -4.09
C ALA A 141 -8.24 -12.52 -3.24
N MET A 142 -7.56 -11.57 -2.60
CA MET A 142 -6.48 -11.83 -1.67
C MET A 142 -6.95 -12.60 -0.42
N SER A 143 -8.09 -12.24 0.17
CA SER A 143 -8.62 -12.93 1.35
C SER A 143 -8.91 -14.42 1.12
N SER A 144 -9.16 -14.82 -0.13
CA SER A 144 -9.44 -16.20 -0.54
C SER A 144 -8.21 -16.95 -1.09
N ASP A 145 -7.08 -16.27 -1.30
CA ASP A 145 -5.86 -16.87 -1.86
C ASP A 145 -5.12 -17.74 -0.83
N THR A 146 -5.28 -19.06 -0.94
CA THR A 146 -4.67 -20.03 -0.02
C THR A 146 -3.15 -20.05 -0.03
N SER A 147 -2.49 -19.44 -1.02
CA SER A 147 -1.04 -19.28 -1.05
C SER A 147 -0.52 -18.23 -0.06
N MET A 148 -1.38 -17.33 0.41
CA MET A 148 -1.04 -16.34 1.43
C MET A 148 -1.16 -16.90 2.85
N PRO A 149 -0.44 -16.34 3.84
CA PRO A 149 -0.59 -16.75 5.24
C PRO A 149 -2.02 -16.54 5.76
N SER A 150 -2.54 -17.50 6.54
CA SER A 150 -3.90 -17.44 7.10
C SER A 150 -4.16 -16.15 7.89
N ARG A 151 -3.15 -15.65 8.63
CA ARG A 151 -3.24 -14.37 9.36
C ARG A 151 -3.57 -13.19 8.43
N THR A 152 -2.92 -13.10 7.28
CA THR A 152 -3.17 -12.04 6.29
C THR A 152 -4.58 -12.18 5.68
N ARG A 153 -5.00 -13.41 5.39
CA ARG A 153 -6.36 -13.68 4.88
C ARG A 153 -7.44 -13.26 5.87
N PHE A 154 -7.32 -13.67 7.14
CA PHE A 154 -8.26 -13.28 8.20
C PHE A 154 -8.28 -11.77 8.43
N MET A 155 -7.11 -11.11 8.42
CA MET A 155 -7.03 -9.65 8.49
C MET A 155 -7.84 -8.97 7.37
N TYR A 156 -7.82 -9.51 6.16
CA TYR A 156 -8.63 -8.98 5.06
C TYR A 156 -10.11 -9.32 5.17
N GLN A 157 -10.47 -10.48 5.72
CA GLN A 157 -11.87 -10.79 6.04
C GLN A 157 -12.44 -9.81 7.05
N ASP A 158 -11.71 -9.53 8.14
CA ASP A 158 -12.11 -8.52 9.14
C ASP A 158 -12.29 -7.13 8.51
N LEU A 159 -11.41 -6.77 7.57
CA LEU A 159 -11.49 -5.50 6.86
C LEU A 159 -12.72 -5.42 5.92
N ILE A 160 -13.02 -6.51 5.22
CA ILE A 160 -14.21 -6.63 4.36
C ILE A 160 -15.48 -6.52 5.21
N ASP A 161 -15.53 -7.20 6.36
CA ASP A 161 -16.67 -7.12 7.27
C ASP A 161 -16.89 -5.70 7.78
N LYS A 162 -15.80 -4.98 8.12
CA LYS A 162 -15.88 -3.58 8.53
C LYS A 162 -16.38 -2.66 7.41
N HIS A 163 -15.98 -2.92 6.17
CA HIS A 163 -16.49 -2.18 5.02
C HIS A 163 -17.99 -2.46 4.79
N ASN A 164 -18.40 -3.73 4.87
CA ASN A 164 -19.79 -4.14 4.71
C ASN A 164 -20.70 -3.60 5.83
N SER A 165 -20.14 -3.30 7.01
CA SER A 165 -20.84 -2.62 8.09
C SER A 165 -20.83 -1.09 7.96
N ASN A 166 -20.51 -0.52 6.79
CA ASN A 166 -20.36 0.92 6.57
C ASN A 166 -19.41 1.60 7.55
N TRP A 167 -18.37 0.88 8.00
CA TRP A 167 -17.39 1.36 8.99
C TRP A 167 -17.95 1.69 10.37
N GLU A 168 -19.22 1.34 10.66
CA GLU A 168 -19.82 1.47 11.99
C GLU A 168 -19.12 0.52 12.97
N SER A 169 -18.87 1.01 14.19
CA SER A 169 -18.32 0.15 15.25
C SER A 169 -19.38 -0.85 15.74
N LYS A 170 -18.95 -2.05 16.17
CA LYS A 170 -19.86 -3.03 16.78
C LYS A 170 -20.56 -2.50 18.05
N GLU A 171 -20.03 -1.44 18.66
CA GLU A 171 -20.58 -0.76 19.83
C GLU A 171 -21.71 0.20 19.46
N GLU A 172 -21.60 0.93 18.36
CA GLU A 172 -22.66 1.80 17.83
C GLU A 172 -23.92 1.01 17.42
N LYS A 173 -23.75 -0.24 16.97
CA LYS A 173 -24.86 -1.13 16.62
C LYS A 173 -25.64 -1.68 17.83
N LYS A 174 -25.06 -1.67 19.03
CA LYS A 174 -25.75 -2.10 20.27
C LYS A 174 -26.56 -0.98 20.93
N SER A 175 -26.42 0.25 20.47
CA SER A 175 -27.07 1.43 21.04
C SER A 175 -28.25 1.94 20.19
N LYS A 176 -28.69 1.17 19.20
CA LYS A 176 -29.92 1.35 18.42
C LYS A 176 -30.82 0.15 18.62
#